data_AF-A0A927ZTG6-F1
#
_entry.id   AF-A0A927ZTG6-F1
#
_cell.length_a   1.000
_cell.length_b   1.000
_cell.length_c   1.000
_cell.angle_alpha   90.00
_cell.angle_beta   90.00
_cell.angle_gamma   90.00
#
_symmetry.space_group_name_H-M   'P 1'
#
loop_
_entity.id
_entity.type
_entity.pdbx_description
1 polymer ?
#
loop_
_entity_poly.entity_id
_entity_poly.type
_entity_poly.pdbx_seq_one_letter_code
_entity_poly.pdbx_strand_id
1 'polypeptide(L)'
;MKKSTLGTLIITAILSLALIGCSTSNKTSKEETNTGSNDNKEIYLSKETEKKEGDKNPVATIEMEDGKIIRLELYPEIAPNTVRNFISLANSKFYDGLIFHRVISGFMIQG
;
A
#
# COMPACT_ATOMS: atom_id res chain seq x y z
N MET A 1 -42.51 24.70 15.26
CA MET A 1 -41.28 24.00 15.73
C MET A 1 -41.37 22.51 15.41
N LYS A 2 -40.23 21.85 15.16
CA LYS A 2 -40.01 20.42 14.86
C LYS A 2 -39.78 20.07 13.38
N LYS A 3 -38.57 20.35 12.89
CA LYS A 3 -37.96 19.70 11.71
C LYS A 3 -36.42 19.65 11.91
N SER A 4 -35.88 18.71 12.69
CA SER A 4 -34.43 18.39 12.65
C SER A 4 -33.96 17.13 13.40
N THR A 5 -34.84 16.25 13.89
CA THR A 5 -34.41 15.10 14.74
C THR A 5 -34.00 13.84 13.96
N LEU A 6 -34.16 13.82 12.63
CA LEU A 6 -33.85 12.62 11.84
C LEU A 6 -32.35 12.48 11.49
N GLY A 7 -31.62 13.60 11.39
CA GLY A 7 -30.18 13.59 11.10
C GLY A 7 -29.33 13.12 12.29
N THR A 8 -29.76 13.42 13.52
CA THR A 8 -29.01 13.09 14.74
C THR A 8 -29.04 11.59 15.05
N LEU A 9 -30.09 10.86 14.65
CA LEU A 9 -30.24 9.43 14.94
C LEU A 9 -29.29 8.54 14.10
N ILE A 10 -28.96 8.97 12.88
CA ILE A 10 -28.10 8.20 11.96
C ILE A 10 -26.63 8.29 12.39
N ILE A 11 -26.21 9.46 12.90
CA ILE A 11 -24.83 9.70 13.32
C ILE A 11 -24.49 8.91 14.59
N THR A 12 -25.45 8.69 15.50
CA THR A 12 -25.23 7.90 16.72
C THR A 12 -25.12 6.39 16.47
N ALA A 13 -25.70 5.86 15.40
CA ALA A 13 -25.68 4.42 15.11
C ALA A 13 -24.32 3.92 14.56
N ILE A 14 -23.55 4.80 13.92
CA ILE A 14 -22.27 4.44 13.30
C ILE A 14 -21.13 4.40 14.34
N LEU A 15 -21.23 5.18 15.43
CA LEU A 15 -20.22 5.22 16.48
C LEU A 15 -20.25 3.99 17.41
N SER A 16 -21.36 3.24 17.44
CA SER A 16 -21.52 2.05 18.30
C SER A 16 -20.93 0.75 17.74
N LEU A 17 -20.49 0.70 16.48
CA LEU A 17 -19.94 -0.54 15.88
C LEU A 17 -18.44 -0.77 16.12
N ALA A 18 -17.76 0.11 16.88
CA ALA A 18 -16.32 0.03 17.10
C ALA A 18 -15.87 -0.83 18.31
N LEU A 19 -16.75 -1.59 18.98
CA LEU A 19 -16.43 -2.24 20.26
C LEU A 19 -16.60 -3.77 20.33
N ILE A 20 -16.70 -4.47 19.20
CA ILE A 20 -16.70 -5.95 19.22
C ILE A 20 -15.43 -6.47 18.54
N GLY A 21 -14.30 -6.25 19.20
CA GLY A 21 -13.05 -6.98 18.98
C GLY A 21 -12.76 -7.84 20.20
N CYS A 22 -13.32 -9.05 20.24
CA CYS A 22 -13.03 -10.01 21.30
C CYS A 22 -11.77 -10.81 20.92
N SER A 23 -10.79 -10.81 21.82
CA SER A 23 -9.55 -11.55 21.76
C SER A 23 -9.73 -12.87 22.53
N THR A 24 -9.47 -14.03 21.90
CA THR A 24 -9.33 -15.31 22.60
C THR A 24 -8.21 -16.14 21.99
N SER A 25 -7.34 -16.61 22.89
CA SER A 25 -6.12 -17.38 22.65
C SER A 25 -6.36 -18.90 22.72
N ASN A 26 -5.61 -19.65 21.89
CA ASN A 26 -4.90 -20.93 22.14
C ASN A 26 -5.52 -22.35 21.94
N LYS A 27 -4.73 -23.17 21.21
CA LYS A 27 -4.40 -24.64 21.25
C LYS A 27 -5.32 -25.78 20.74
N THR A 28 -4.85 -26.42 19.63
CA THR A 28 -4.28 -27.81 19.52
C THR A 28 -5.11 -29.03 19.00
N SER A 29 -4.56 -29.65 17.92
CA SER A 29 -4.56 -31.08 17.42
C SER A 29 -5.86 -31.72 16.88
N LYS A 30 -5.92 -32.65 15.89
CA LYS A 30 -4.98 -33.42 15.02
C LYS A 30 -5.80 -34.14 13.90
N GLU A 31 -5.33 -34.22 12.65
CA GLU A 31 -5.00 -35.46 11.84
C GLU A 31 -6.22 -36.10 11.09
N GLU A 32 -6.26 -36.22 9.75
CA GLU A 32 -5.79 -37.38 8.92
C GLU A 32 -5.65 -37.00 7.42
N THR A 33 -4.45 -37.18 6.82
CA THR A 33 -4.00 -38.17 5.80
C THR A 33 -4.23 -37.89 4.29
N ASN A 34 -3.11 -37.49 3.66
CA ASN A 34 -2.58 -37.66 2.30
C ASN A 34 -3.41 -38.32 1.18
N THR A 35 -3.44 -37.68 -0.01
CA THR A 35 -2.78 -38.17 -1.25
C THR A 35 -2.85 -37.14 -2.40
N GLY A 36 -1.69 -36.60 -2.77
CA GLY A 36 -1.22 -36.23 -4.11
C GLY A 36 -2.11 -35.47 -5.11
N SER A 37 -1.82 -34.19 -5.35
CA SER A 37 -1.04 -33.77 -6.53
C SER A 37 -0.77 -32.27 -6.52
N ASN A 38 0.41 -31.93 -7.03
CA ASN A 38 1.00 -30.60 -7.16
C ASN A 38 0.07 -29.61 -7.87
N ASP A 39 0.18 -28.33 -7.48
CA ASP A 39 0.46 -27.22 -8.40
C ASP A 39 0.60 -25.90 -7.61
N ASN A 40 1.86 -25.46 -7.48
CA ASN A 40 2.29 -24.05 -7.44
C ASN A 40 2.01 -23.22 -6.18
N LYS A 41 2.55 -23.67 -5.03
CA LYS A 41 2.94 -22.80 -3.91
C LYS A 41 4.46 -22.61 -3.89
N GLU A 42 5.02 -22.12 -5.01
CA GLU A 42 6.42 -21.73 -5.09
C GLU A 42 6.65 -20.72 -6.23
N ILE A 43 6.08 -19.52 -6.12
CA ILE A 43 6.52 -18.37 -6.94
C ILE A 43 6.58 -17.11 -6.07
N TYR A 44 7.25 -17.16 -4.92
CA TYR A 44 7.59 -15.95 -4.15
C TYR A 44 8.89 -16.15 -3.34
N LEU A 45 9.96 -16.70 -3.94
CA LEU A 45 11.29 -16.64 -3.31
C LEU A 45 12.52 -16.69 -4.25
N SER A 46 12.39 -16.69 -5.58
CA SER A 46 13.56 -16.87 -6.47
C SER A 46 13.71 -15.81 -7.57
N LYS A 47 13.47 -14.54 -7.23
CA LYS A 47 14.05 -13.43 -8.01
C LYS A 47 14.82 -12.52 -7.09
N GLU A 48 15.88 -13.06 -6.50
CA GLU A 48 17.08 -12.24 -6.28
C GLU A 48 17.40 -11.60 -7.62
N THR A 49 17.28 -10.28 -7.63
CA THR A 49 17.47 -9.48 -8.82
C THR A 49 18.99 -9.41 -9.00
N GLU A 50 19.55 -10.40 -9.70
CA GLU A 50 20.86 -10.23 -10.32
C GLU A 50 20.74 -9.00 -11.23
N LYS A 51 21.26 -7.87 -10.74
CA LYS A 51 21.39 -6.64 -11.52
C LYS A 51 22.37 -6.98 -12.64
N LYS A 52 21.86 -7.27 -13.85
CA LYS A 52 22.73 -7.36 -15.03
C LYS A 52 23.42 -6.02 -15.18
N GLU A 53 24.74 -6.05 -15.09
CA GLU A 53 25.62 -4.91 -15.31
C GLU A 53 25.31 -4.31 -16.70
N GLY A 54 24.55 -3.20 -16.71
CA GLY A 54 24.03 -2.59 -17.94
C GLY A 54 22.53 -2.24 -17.92
N ASP A 55 21.75 -2.71 -16.93
CA ASP A 55 20.34 -2.31 -16.83
C ASP A 55 20.18 -0.96 -16.12
N LYS A 56 19.40 -0.06 -16.71
CA LYS A 56 19.18 1.28 -16.18
C LYS A 56 18.18 1.20 -15.03
N ASN A 57 18.44 1.98 -13.98
CA ASN A 57 17.52 2.11 -12.86
C ASN A 57 16.14 2.63 -13.34
N PRO A 58 15.03 2.15 -12.75
CA PRO A 58 13.70 2.66 -13.09
C PRO A 58 13.59 4.17 -12.81
N VAL A 59 12.93 4.88 -13.71
CA VAL A 59 12.69 6.33 -13.57
C VAL A 59 11.20 6.57 -13.41
N ALA A 60 10.84 7.37 -12.41
CA ALA A 60 9.49 7.87 -12.20
C ALA A 60 9.41 9.37 -12.49
N THR A 61 8.25 9.80 -12.97
CA THR A 61 7.96 11.19 -13.30
C THR A 61 6.69 11.60 -12.55
N ILE A 62 6.78 12.68 -11.79
CA ILE A 62 5.64 13.31 -11.13
C ILE A 62 5.38 14.63 -11.86
N GLU A 63 4.17 14.77 -12.39
CA GLU A 63 3.68 15.98 -13.02
C GLU A 63 2.80 16.74 -12.04
N MET A 64 3.10 18.01 -11.84
CA MET A 64 2.35 18.92 -10.99
C MET A 64 1.23 19.59 -11.77
N GLU A 65 0.21 20.12 -11.07
CA GLU A 65 -0.92 20.82 -11.71
C GLU A 65 -0.48 22.02 -12.58
N ASP A 66 0.63 22.68 -12.23
CA ASP A 66 1.22 23.78 -12.99
C ASP A 66 2.11 23.33 -14.15
N GLY A 67 2.12 22.03 -14.48
CA GLY A 67 2.90 21.43 -15.56
C GLY A 67 4.39 21.24 -15.23
N LYS A 68 4.83 21.54 -13.99
CA LYS A 68 6.21 21.26 -13.57
C LYS A 68 6.43 19.77 -13.39
N ILE A 69 7.64 19.34 -13.69
CA ILE A 69 8.01 17.93 -13.70
C ILE A 69 9.12 17.66 -12.67
N ILE A 70 8.89 16.68 -11.80
CA ILE A 70 9.90 16.10 -10.91
C ILE A 70 10.25 14.72 -11.45
N ARG A 71 11.54 14.45 -11.66
CA ARG A 71 12.05 13.15 -12.12
C ARG A 71 12.83 12.48 -11.00
N LEU A 72 12.53 11.20 -10.77
CA LEU A 72 13.09 10.39 -9.70
C LEU A 72 13.75 9.14 -10.31
N GLU A 73 14.97 8.84 -9.92
CA GLU A 73 15.62 7.56 -10.21
C GLU A 73 15.47 6.65 -8.99
N LEU A 74 14.99 5.43 -9.19
CA LEU A 74 14.71 4.46 -8.15
C LEU A 74 15.84 3.43 -8.09
N TYR A 75 16.21 2.99 -6.88
CA TYR A 75 17.33 2.07 -6.65
C TYR A 75 16.84 0.74 -6.05
N PRO A 76 16.37 -0.22 -6.87
CA PRO A 76 15.89 -1.53 -6.41
C PRO A 76 16.94 -2.32 -5.62
N GLU A 77 18.22 -2.11 -5.90
CA GLU A 77 19.34 -2.76 -5.22
C GLU A 77 19.48 -2.33 -3.75
N ILE A 78 19.03 -1.11 -3.41
CA ILE A 78 19.08 -0.59 -2.03
C ILE A 78 17.78 -0.93 -1.30
N ALA A 79 16.63 -0.75 -1.96
CA ALA A 79 15.32 -0.89 -1.33
C ALA A 79 14.32 -1.63 -2.25
N PRO A 80 14.49 -2.94 -2.49
CA PRO A 80 13.78 -3.68 -3.54
C PRO A 80 12.26 -3.71 -3.33
N ASN A 81 11.82 -3.96 -2.08
CA ASN A 81 10.40 -4.02 -1.76
C ASN A 81 9.73 -2.65 -1.87
N THR A 82 10.41 -1.59 -1.44
CA THR A 82 9.91 -0.22 -1.50
C THR A 82 9.75 0.23 -2.95
N VAL A 83 10.76 -0.01 -3.78
CA VAL A 83 10.72 0.35 -5.21
C VAL A 83 9.61 -0.42 -5.92
N ARG A 84 9.47 -1.72 -5.66
CA ARG A 84 8.37 -2.53 -6.22
C ARG A 84 7.00 -1.97 -5.83
N ASN A 85 6.79 -1.67 -4.55
CA ASN A 85 5.53 -1.12 -4.06
C ASN A 85 5.25 0.25 -4.69
N PHE A 86 6.24 1.13 -4.74
CA PHE A 86 6.11 2.45 -5.35
C PHE A 86 5.71 2.37 -6.82
N ILE A 87 6.40 1.54 -7.63
CA ILE A 87 6.08 1.33 -9.04
C ILE A 87 4.67 0.77 -9.21
N SER A 88 4.29 -0.20 -8.38
CA SER A 88 2.96 -0.80 -8.43
C SER A 88 1.86 0.25 -8.20
N LEU A 89 2.00 1.08 -7.17
CA LEU A 89 1.03 2.13 -6.83
C LEU A 89 0.99 3.24 -7.88
N ALA A 90 2.15 3.65 -8.39
CA ALA A 90 2.23 4.65 -9.45
C ALA A 90 1.53 4.17 -10.74
N ASN A 91 1.79 2.93 -11.17
CA ASN A 91 1.17 2.36 -12.36
C ASN A 91 -0.33 2.12 -12.19
N SER A 92 -0.79 1.86 -10.96
CA SER A 92 -2.22 1.77 -10.64
C SER A 92 -2.88 3.14 -10.41
N LYS A 93 -2.21 4.24 -10.74
CA LYS A 93 -2.75 5.61 -10.64
C LYS A 93 -3.15 6.02 -9.23
N PHE A 94 -2.54 5.39 -8.21
CA PHE A 94 -2.88 5.64 -6.80
C PHE A 94 -2.50 7.06 -6.34
N TYR A 95 -1.41 7.61 -6.88
CA TYR A 95 -0.91 8.94 -6.49
C TYR A 95 -1.52 10.09 -7.31
N ASP A 96 -2.30 9.80 -8.35
CA ASP A 96 -2.88 10.82 -9.21
C ASP A 96 -3.91 11.66 -8.43
N GLY A 97 -3.76 12.98 -8.46
CA GLY A 97 -4.62 13.92 -7.74
C GLY A 97 -4.32 14.09 -6.25
N LEU A 98 -3.28 13.43 -5.72
CA LEU A 98 -2.83 13.67 -4.35
C LEU A 98 -2.02 14.97 -4.23
N ILE A 99 -1.99 15.51 -3.01
CA ILE A 99 -1.25 16.73 -2.67
C ILE A 99 -0.10 16.42 -1.72
N PHE A 100 0.93 17.26 -1.72
CA PHE A 100 1.91 17.27 -0.64
C PHE A 100 1.31 17.96 0.58
N HIS A 101 0.80 17.20 1.55
CA HIS A 101 0.17 17.75 2.76
C HIS A 101 1.16 18.41 3.73
N ARG A 102 2.46 18.22 3.52
CA ARG A 102 3.50 18.83 4.37
C ARG A 102 4.70 19.28 3.55
N VAL A 103 5.05 20.56 3.69
CA VAL A 103 6.18 21.20 3.01
C VAL A 103 7.00 21.96 4.05
N ILE A 104 8.26 21.57 4.24
CA ILE A 104 9.22 22.30 5.08
C ILE A 104 10.39 22.77 4.22
N SER A 105 10.52 24.10 4.12
CA SER A 105 11.60 24.73 3.38
C SER A 105 12.97 24.30 3.91
N GLY A 106 13.87 23.92 2.99
CA GLY A 106 15.21 23.45 3.33
C GLY A 106 15.28 22.05 3.96
N PHE A 107 14.17 21.30 4.03
CA PHE A 107 14.16 19.95 4.61
C PHE A 107 13.52 18.91 3.68
N MET A 108 12.18 18.85 3.63
CA MET A 108 11.48 17.85 2.82
C MET A 108 10.05 18.26 2.48
N ILE A 109 9.51 17.54 1.50
CA ILE A 109 8.09 17.50 1.16
C ILE A 109 7.56 16.09 1.41
N GLN A 110 6.30 15.99 1.82
CA GLN A 110 5.62 14.73 2.08
C GLN A 110 4.21 14.79 1.51
N GLY A 111 3.81 13.69 0.87
CA GLY A 111 2.48 13.42 0.30
C GLY A 111 2.10 11.95 0.48
#